data_AF-A0A2V9LQS0-F1
#
_entry.id   AF-A0A2V9LQS0-F1
#
_cell.length_a   1.000
_cell.length_b   1.000
_cell.length_c   1.000
_cell.angle_alpha   90.00
_cell.angle_beta   90.00
_cell.angle_gamma   90.00
#
_symmetry.space_group_name_H-M   'P 1'
#
loop_
_entity.id
_entity.type
_entity.pdbx_description
1 polymer ?
#
loop_
_entity_poly.entity_id
_entity_poly.type
_entity_poly.pdbx_seq_one_letter_code
_entity_poly.pdbx_strand_id
1 'polypeptide(L)'
;MMGRMRHRGPDDEGLFVDDSVALGMRRLSIIDLEGGHQPVFNEDESLAVVFNGEIYNFRELRHTLESRGHAFRTASDTEVIVHAYEEWGEDCVDHLE
;
A
#
# COMPACT_ATOMS: atom_id res chain seq x y z
N MET A 1 -5.19 -16.93 11.61
CA MET A 1 -3.74 -16.72 11.43
C MET A 1 -3.34 -15.28 11.75
N MET A 2 -3.94 -14.27 11.11
CA MET A 2 -3.65 -12.85 11.33
C MET A 2 -3.80 -12.37 12.79
N GLY A 3 -4.76 -12.91 13.54
CA GLY A 3 -4.97 -12.55 14.95
C GLY A 3 -3.74 -12.80 15.85
N ARG A 4 -2.81 -13.69 15.47
CA ARG A 4 -1.54 -13.89 16.20
C ARG A 4 -0.58 -12.69 16.06
N MET A 5 -0.76 -11.86 15.03
CA MET A 5 0.02 -10.66 14.77
C MET A 5 -0.67 -9.38 15.24
N ARG A 6 -1.82 -9.46 15.93
CA ARG A 6 -2.57 -8.27 16.39
C ARG A 6 -1.73 -7.31 17.22
N HIS A 7 -0.77 -7.80 17.98
CA HIS A 7 0.13 -6.95 18.77
C HIS A 7 1.01 -6.01 17.94
N ARG A 8 1.21 -6.30 16.65
CA ARG A 8 1.95 -5.45 15.69
C ARG A 8 1.06 -4.43 14.97
N GLY A 9 -0.24 -4.64 14.99
CA GLY A 9 -1.21 -3.80 14.30
C GLY A 9 -2.57 -3.95 14.97
N PRO A 10 -2.78 -3.26 16.11
CA PRO A 10 -3.98 -3.41 16.92
C PRO A 10 -5.17 -2.60 16.38
N ASP A 11 -4.93 -1.66 15.47
CA ASP A 11 -5.88 -0.63 15.09
C ASP A 11 -6.82 -1.09 13.97
N ASP A 12 -6.31 -1.86 13.01
CA ASP A 12 -7.09 -2.33 11.86
C ASP A 12 -6.59 -3.68 11.32
N GLU A 13 -7.41 -4.34 10.50
CA GLU A 13 -7.05 -5.58 9.80
C GLU A 13 -7.59 -5.64 8.38
N GLY A 14 -6.79 -6.24 7.50
CA GLY A 14 -7.09 -6.37 6.08
C GLY A 14 -6.99 -7.80 5.61
N LEU A 15 -7.90 -8.21 4.72
CA LEU A 15 -7.86 -9.52 4.07
C LEU A 15 -8.34 -9.40 2.63
N PHE A 16 -7.53 -9.90 1.70
CA PHE A 16 -7.92 -10.17 0.33
C PHE A 16 -7.73 -11.67 0.06
N VAL A 17 -8.70 -12.27 -0.61
CA VAL A 17 -8.69 -13.69 -0.98
C VAL A 17 -9.20 -13.82 -2.41
N ASP A 18 -8.42 -14.52 -3.21
CA ASP A 18 -8.74 -14.93 -4.57
C ASP A 18 -8.50 -16.45 -4.70
N ASP A 19 -8.81 -17.03 -5.86
CA ASP A 19 -8.73 -18.46 -6.12
C ASP A 19 -7.32 -19.04 -5.91
N SER A 20 -6.28 -18.25 -6.18
CA SER A 20 -4.87 -18.68 -6.10
C SER A 20 -4.05 -18.02 -4.99
N VAL A 21 -4.55 -16.97 -4.34
CA VAL A 21 -3.76 -16.17 -3.39
C VAL A 21 -4.62 -15.59 -2.28
N ALA A 22 -4.02 -15.42 -1.10
CA ALA A 22 -4.60 -14.65 -0.01
C ALA A 22 -3.56 -13.72 0.59
N LEU A 23 -3.94 -12.45 0.79
CA LEU A 23 -3.13 -11.42 1.44
C LEU A 23 -3.83 -11.02 2.74
N GLY A 24 -3.09 -10.99 3.84
CA GLY A 24 -3.65 -10.66 5.15
C GLY A 24 -2.70 -9.80 5.97
N MET A 25 -3.22 -8.75 6.60
CA MET A 25 -2.40 -7.79 7.33
C MET A 25 -3.05 -7.27 8.61
N ARG A 26 -2.21 -6.78 9.53
CA ARG A 26 -2.59 -6.09 10.77
C ARG A 26 -1.92 -4.73 10.75
N ARG A 27 -2.69 -3.67 10.96
CA ARG A 27 -2.21 -2.30 10.81
C ARG A 27 -2.07 -1.61 12.16
N LEU A 28 -0.93 -0.95 12.33
CA LEU A 28 -0.74 0.11 13.31
C LEU A 28 -0.86 1.42 12.53
N SER A 29 -1.83 2.25 12.87
CA SER A 29 -2.16 3.45 12.10
C SER A 29 -1.23 4.60 12.50
N ILE A 30 -0.28 4.96 11.62
CA ILE A 30 0.70 6.04 11.85
C ILE A 30 0.47 7.20 10.86
N ILE A 31 0.51 6.90 9.56
CA ILE A 31 0.25 7.85 8.47
C ILE A 31 -1.13 7.55 7.87
N ASP A 32 -1.95 8.59 7.67
CA ASP A 32 -3.33 8.48 7.20
C ASP A 32 -4.18 7.52 8.05
N LEU A 33 -4.64 8.02 9.19
CA LEU A 33 -5.31 7.21 10.21
C LEU A 33 -6.62 6.59 9.73
N GLU A 34 -7.34 7.28 8.83
CA GLU A 34 -8.67 6.88 8.36
C GLU A 34 -8.63 6.25 6.96
N GLY A 35 -7.79 6.75 6.05
CA GLY A 35 -7.75 6.33 4.64
C GLY A 35 -6.76 5.22 4.32
N GLY A 36 -5.80 4.92 5.20
CA GLY A 36 -4.71 3.97 4.93
C GLY A 36 -5.06 2.49 5.14
N HIS A 37 -6.33 2.10 5.01
CA HIS A 37 -6.73 0.69 5.05
C HIS A 37 -6.01 -0.11 3.97
N GLN A 38 -5.66 -1.36 4.27
CA GLN A 38 -4.96 -2.25 3.34
C GLN A 38 -5.74 -3.57 3.18
N PRO A 39 -5.70 -4.24 2.02
CA PRO A 39 -4.84 -3.96 0.87
C PRO A 39 -5.18 -2.66 0.14
N VAL A 40 -4.15 -1.99 -0.38
CA VAL A 40 -4.32 -0.83 -1.26
C VAL A 40 -4.28 -1.32 -2.69
N PHE A 41 -5.17 -0.78 -3.52
CA PHE A 41 -5.33 -1.15 -4.92
C PHE A 41 -5.03 0.05 -5.83
N ASN A 42 -4.51 -0.22 -7.03
CA ASN A 42 -4.45 0.78 -8.09
C ASN A 42 -5.85 1.10 -8.65
N GLU A 43 -5.92 1.99 -9.62
CA GLU A 43 -7.13 2.64 -10.14
C GLU A 43 -8.14 1.65 -10.73
N ASP A 44 -7.66 0.59 -11.36
CA ASP A 44 -8.49 -0.44 -11.97
C ASP A 44 -8.59 -1.71 -11.11
N GLU A 45 -8.00 -1.68 -9.91
CA GLU A 45 -7.95 -2.78 -8.94
C GLU A 45 -7.31 -4.07 -9.48
N SER A 46 -6.50 -3.97 -10.55
CA SER A 46 -5.73 -5.09 -11.09
C SER A 46 -4.49 -5.42 -10.25
N LEU A 47 -4.02 -4.47 -9.44
CA LEU A 47 -2.87 -4.61 -8.54
C LEU A 47 -3.29 -4.36 -7.10
N ALA A 48 -2.72 -5.15 -6.17
CA ALA A 48 -2.98 -5.02 -4.74
C ALA A 48 -1.67 -5.11 -3.95
N VAL A 49 -1.53 -4.28 -2.92
CA VAL A 49 -0.37 -4.28 -2.01
C VAL A 49 -0.80 -4.34 -0.54
N VAL A 50 -0.06 -5.12 0.24
CA VAL A 50 0.02 -5.00 1.70
C VAL A 50 1.45 -4.73 2.10
N PHE A 51 1.67 -3.78 3.01
CA PHE A 51 2.99 -3.32 3.41
C PHE A 51 3.05 -3.02 4.91
N ASN A 52 4.14 -3.43 5.54
CA ASN A 52 4.47 -3.07 6.92
C ASN A 52 5.81 -2.33 6.95
N GLY A 53 5.74 -1.01 6.96
CA GLY A 53 6.89 -0.11 6.95
C GLY A 53 6.42 1.33 6.77
N GLU A 54 7.36 2.20 6.45
CA GLU A 54 7.11 3.59 6.08
C GLU A 54 7.94 3.92 4.84
N ILE A 55 7.34 4.55 3.83
CA ILE A 55 8.09 5.10 2.67
C ILE A 55 8.30 6.60 2.92
N TYR A 56 9.53 7.02 3.19
CA TYR A 56 9.86 8.38 3.63
C TYR A 56 9.73 9.40 2.49
N ASN A 57 10.09 9.03 1.27
CA ASN A 57 10.01 9.90 0.11
C ASN A 57 8.62 9.89 -0.58
N PHE A 58 7.59 9.28 0.03
CA PHE A 58 6.28 9.06 -0.60
C PHE A 58 5.61 10.33 -1.16
N ARG A 59 5.84 11.50 -0.57
CA ARG A 59 5.25 12.75 -1.07
C ARG A 59 5.85 13.18 -2.41
N GLU A 60 7.18 13.07 -2.54
CA GLU A 60 7.88 13.37 -3.79
C GLU A 60 7.56 12.32 -4.85
N LEU A 61 7.55 11.05 -4.44
CA LEU A 61 7.23 9.95 -5.34
C LEU A 61 5.78 10.02 -5.82
N ARG A 62 4.83 10.37 -4.95
CA ARG A 62 3.44 10.62 -5.32
C ARG A 62 3.32 11.72 -6.35
N HIS A 63 3.96 12.87 -6.14
CA HIS A 63 3.90 13.96 -7.12
C HIS A 63 4.45 13.53 -8.49
N THR A 64 5.52 12.75 -8.46
CA THR A 64 6.17 12.17 -9.63
C THR A 64 5.23 11.19 -10.36
N LEU A 65 4.50 10.34 -9.65
CA LEU A 65 3.52 9.40 -10.23
C LEU A 65 2.24 10.11 -10.71
N GLU A 66 1.72 11.08 -9.96
CA GLU A 66 0.58 11.92 -10.37
C GLU A 66 0.88 12.64 -11.69
N SER A 67 2.12 13.14 -11.87
CA SER A 67 2.56 13.77 -13.13
C SER A 67 2.60 12.80 -14.33
N ARG A 68 2.66 11.49 -14.05
CA ARG A 68 2.60 10.42 -15.06
C ARG A 68 1.19 9.88 -15.30
N GLY A 69 0.20 10.35 -14.56
CA GLY A 69 -1.22 10.05 -14.77
C GLY A 69 -1.86 9.15 -13.72
N HIS A 70 -1.13 8.76 -12.68
CA HIS A 70 -1.66 7.95 -11.58
C HIS A 70 -2.59 8.77 -10.67
N ALA A 71 -3.72 8.19 -10.27
CA ALA A 71 -4.76 8.77 -9.44
C ALA A 71 -4.86 8.05 -8.09
N PHE A 72 -4.34 8.70 -7.06
CA PHE A 72 -4.33 8.20 -5.70
C PHE A 72 -5.68 8.41 -4.99
N ARG A 73 -6.07 7.45 -4.16
CA ARG A 73 -7.30 7.42 -3.36
C ARG A 73 -7.08 7.68 -1.87
N THR A 74 -5.87 7.46 -1.38
CA THR A 74 -5.50 7.61 0.04
C THR A 74 -4.42 8.67 0.21
N ALA A 75 -4.15 9.06 1.46
CA ALA A 75 -2.98 9.85 1.82
C ALA A 75 -1.82 8.98 2.39
N SER A 76 -1.96 7.66 2.33
CA SER A 76 -0.97 6.72 2.85
C SER A 76 0.26 6.65 1.95
N ASP A 77 1.41 6.52 2.59
CA ASP A 77 2.69 6.17 1.98
C ASP A 77 2.68 4.77 1.34
N THR A 78 1.82 3.85 1.75
CA THR A 78 1.74 2.52 1.14
C THR A 78 1.25 2.58 -0.31
N GLU A 79 0.38 3.54 -0.65
CA GLU A 79 -0.22 3.62 -1.98
C GLU A 79 0.80 3.94 -3.09
N VAL A 80 1.91 4.63 -2.77
CA VAL A 80 2.94 4.86 -3.80
C VAL A 80 3.55 3.57 -4.30
N ILE A 81 3.52 2.48 -3.54
CA ILE A 81 4.07 1.18 -3.96
C ILE A 81 3.26 0.59 -5.11
N VAL A 82 1.92 0.63 -5.05
CA VAL A 82 1.09 0.00 -6.09
C VAL A 82 1.25 0.73 -7.43
N HIS A 83 1.26 2.06 -7.41
CA HIS A 83 1.47 2.88 -8.59
C HIS A 83 2.92 2.86 -9.09
N ALA A 84 3.91 2.78 -8.20
CA ALA A 84 5.31 2.64 -8.61
C ALA A 84 5.55 1.29 -9.30
N TYR A 85 4.93 0.21 -8.81
CA TYR A 85 4.98 -1.09 -9.48
C TYR A 85 4.23 -1.07 -10.82
N GLU A 86 3.10 -0.37 -10.91
CA GLU A 86 2.38 -0.20 -12.18
C GLU A 86 3.23 0.54 -13.23
N GLU A 87 3.97 1.57 -12.81
CA GLU A 87 4.82 2.38 -13.70
C GLU A 87 6.13 1.68 -14.10
N TRP A 88 6.83 1.08 -13.13
CA TRP A 88 8.22 0.59 -13.30
C TRP A 88 8.37 -0.92 -13.12
N GLY A 89 7.32 -1.66 -12.79
CA GLY A 89 7.39 -3.08 -12.49
C GLY A 89 8.28 -3.37 -11.28
N GLU A 90 9.12 -4.39 -11.38
CA GLU A 90 10.02 -4.81 -10.29
C GLU A 90 11.08 -3.75 -9.94
N ASP A 91 11.45 -2.88 -10.89
CA ASP A 91 12.43 -1.80 -10.68
C ASP A 91 11.89 -0.69 -9.78
N CYS A 92 10.61 -0.74 -9.39
CA CYS A 92 9.99 0.25 -8.49
C CYS A 92 10.72 0.37 -7.14
N VAL A 93 11.39 -0.69 -6.69
CA VAL A 93 12.12 -0.72 -5.41
C VAL A 93 13.30 0.26 -5.38
N ASP A 94 13.86 0.62 -6.52
CA ASP A 94 14.95 1.59 -6.61
C ASP A 94 14.48 3.04 -6.39
N HIS A 95 13.16 3.25 -6.31
CA HIS A 95 12.54 4.55 -6.08
C HIS A 95 11.97 4.72 -4.66
N LEU A 96 12.00 3.68 -3.81
CA LEU A 96 11.44 3.68 -2.47
C LEU A 96 12.53 3.96 -1.43
N GLU A 97 12.35 4.99 -0.60
CA GLU A 97 13.25 5.34 0.51
C GLU A 97 12.62 5.13 1.88
#